data_AF-A0A8T4BX61-F1
#
_entry.id   AF-A0A8T4BX61-F1
#
_cell.length_a   1.000
_cell.length_b   1.000
_cell.length_c   1.000
_cell.angle_alpha   90.00
_cell.angle_beta   90.00
_cell.angle_gamma   90.00
#
_symmetry.space_group_name_H-M   'P 1'
#
loop_
_entity.id
_entity.type
_entity.pdbx_description
1 polymer ?
#
loop_
_entity_poly.entity_id
_entity_poly.type
_entity_poly.pdbx_seq_one_letter_code
_entity_poly.pdbx_strand_id
1 'polypeptide(L)'
;MPFEPERAKGYAPTIEEIMEDIGIDSPKQFRETVLEKCRTLYKSAKKKKNVKKLGTSYEFVLCDSSDFYQTLVNLGHGNTSLIILDDFGPDVFFLLFKDKVPKKFYPIVAKHEATEYQEVQKGLEQSIAHSNATIAEIKKAEELGLKQDYLKFLEQNYPGKFEELEE
;
A
#
# COMPACT_ATOMS: atom_id res chain seq x y z
N MET A 1 3.91 -28.74 -10.40
CA MET A 1 4.28 -28.41 -11.81
C MET A 1 5.11 -27.13 -11.78
N PRO A 2 6.18 -27.00 -12.58
CA PRO A 2 6.93 -25.76 -12.66
C PRO A 2 6.08 -24.66 -13.34
N PHE A 3 6.27 -23.43 -12.88
CA PHE A 3 5.56 -22.22 -13.29
C PHE A 3 5.59 -22.01 -14.82
N GLU A 4 4.40 -21.92 -15.44
CA GLU A 4 4.23 -21.34 -16.78
C GLU A 4 3.87 -19.86 -16.63
N PRO A 5 4.79 -18.91 -16.93
CA PRO A 5 4.57 -17.47 -16.76
C PRO A 5 3.52 -16.85 -17.69
N GLU A 6 2.77 -17.65 -18.45
CA GLU A 6 1.86 -17.19 -19.49
C GLU A 6 0.38 -17.15 -19.08
N ARG A 7 0.06 -17.09 -17.78
CA ARG A 7 -1.29 -16.66 -17.36
C ARG A 7 -1.44 -15.15 -17.65
N ALA A 8 -1.88 -14.90 -18.89
CA ALA A 8 -2.48 -13.71 -19.49
C ALA A 8 -2.28 -12.38 -18.74
N LYS A 9 -1.74 -11.39 -19.46
CA LYS A 9 -1.94 -9.96 -19.15
C LYS A 9 -3.43 -9.73 -18.81
N GLY A 10 -3.72 -9.41 -17.54
CA GLY A 10 -5.08 -9.14 -17.06
C GLY A 10 -5.68 -10.20 -16.14
N TYR A 11 -5.00 -11.31 -15.86
CA TYR A 11 -5.44 -12.25 -14.83
C TYR A 11 -5.05 -11.74 -13.43
N ALA A 12 -6.05 -11.53 -12.59
CA ALA A 12 -5.89 -11.21 -11.17
C ALA A 12 -6.37 -12.43 -10.36
N PRO A 13 -5.44 -13.28 -9.85
CA PRO A 13 -5.79 -14.50 -9.12
C PRO A 13 -6.67 -14.21 -7.88
N THR A 14 -7.51 -15.12 -7.42
CA THR A 14 -8.26 -14.94 -6.17
C THR A 14 -7.36 -15.14 -4.94
N ILE A 15 -7.84 -14.75 -3.75
CA ILE A 15 -7.10 -15.00 -2.49
C ILE A 15 -6.92 -16.51 -2.28
N GLU A 16 -7.92 -17.31 -2.65
CA GLU A 16 -7.87 -18.77 -2.59
C GLU A 16 -6.80 -19.34 -3.54
N GLU A 17 -6.70 -18.83 -4.76
CA GLU A 17 -5.66 -19.25 -5.73
C GLU A 17 -4.24 -18.86 -5.24
N ILE A 18 -4.11 -17.73 -4.55
CA ILE A 18 -2.83 -17.35 -3.90
C ILE A 18 -2.54 -18.29 -2.74
N MET A 19 -3.53 -18.57 -1.89
CA MET A 19 -3.39 -19.46 -0.75
C MET A 19 -2.96 -20.86 -1.19
N GLU A 20 -3.57 -21.40 -2.24
CA GLU A 20 -3.17 -22.67 -2.86
C GLU A 20 -1.72 -22.64 -3.38
N ASP A 21 -1.32 -21.58 -4.08
CA ASP A 21 0.03 -21.45 -4.66
C ASP A 21 1.13 -21.42 -3.59
N ILE A 22 0.85 -20.77 -2.46
CA ILE A 22 1.83 -20.58 -1.37
C ILE A 22 1.72 -21.66 -0.29
N GLY A 23 0.88 -22.68 -0.51
CA GLY A 23 0.72 -23.84 0.36
C GLY A 23 0.11 -23.48 1.71
N ILE A 24 -0.90 -22.59 1.72
CA ILE A 24 -1.60 -22.15 2.90
C ILE A 24 -3.03 -22.66 2.90
N ASP A 25 -3.40 -23.38 3.97
CA ASP A 25 -4.66 -24.10 4.05
C ASP A 25 -5.77 -23.31 4.75
N SER A 26 -5.49 -22.08 5.22
CA SER A 26 -6.50 -21.24 5.90
C SER A 26 -6.26 -19.73 5.77
N PRO A 27 -7.32 -18.90 5.77
CA PRO A 27 -7.20 -17.44 5.76
C PRO A 27 -6.42 -16.88 6.97
N LYS A 28 -6.45 -17.59 8.10
CA LYS A 28 -5.69 -17.21 9.29
C LYS A 28 -4.18 -17.37 9.06
N GLN A 29 -3.76 -18.53 8.58
CA GLN A 29 -2.35 -18.82 8.26
C GLN A 29 -1.86 -17.90 7.14
N PHE A 30 -2.75 -17.52 6.21
CA PHE A 30 -2.48 -16.54 5.17
C PHE A 30 -2.12 -15.17 5.77
N ARG A 31 -2.98 -14.65 6.65
CA ARG A 31 -2.75 -13.38 7.36
C ARG A 31 -1.45 -13.42 8.17
N GLU A 32 -1.19 -14.50 8.90
CA GLU A 32 0.04 -14.65 9.70
C GLU A 32 1.30 -14.65 8.82
N THR A 33 1.26 -15.32 7.66
CA THR A 33 2.40 -15.38 6.73
C THR A 33 2.67 -14.02 6.08
N VAL A 34 1.61 -13.34 5.66
CA VAL A 34 1.65 -11.96 5.14
C VAL A 34 2.30 -11.02 6.17
N LEU A 35 1.83 -11.05 7.43
CA LEU A 35 2.36 -10.22 8.50
C LEU A 35 3.83 -10.52 8.82
N GLU A 36 4.25 -11.79 8.85
CA GLU A 36 5.64 -12.14 9.16
C GLU A 36 6.61 -11.71 8.05
N LYS A 37 6.20 -11.83 6.78
CA LYS A 37 6.99 -11.36 5.64
C LYS A 37 7.20 -9.84 5.72
N CYS A 38 6.15 -9.11 6.04
CA CYS A 38 6.21 -7.67 6.28
C CYS A 38 7.14 -7.27 7.43
N ARG A 39 7.09 -7.98 8.56
CA ARG A 39 8.01 -7.76 9.70
C ARG A 39 9.46 -7.97 9.30
N THR A 40 9.73 -9.02 8.54
CA THR A 40 11.08 -9.31 8.05
C THR A 40 11.61 -8.18 7.19
N LEU A 41 10.78 -7.62 6.31
CA LEU A 41 11.13 -6.45 5.49
C LEU A 41 11.41 -5.22 6.37
N TYR A 42 10.56 -4.92 7.34
CA TYR A 42 10.77 -3.77 8.24
C TYR A 42 12.04 -3.91 9.08
N LYS A 43 12.28 -5.06 9.71
CA LYS A 43 13.50 -5.33 10.49
C LYS A 43 14.76 -5.20 9.61
N SER A 44 14.71 -5.70 8.38
CA SER A 44 15.78 -5.57 7.40
C SER A 44 16.03 -4.11 7.02
N ALA A 45 14.96 -3.36 6.75
CA ALA A 45 15.02 -1.93 6.43
C ALA A 45 15.58 -1.09 7.59
N LYS A 46 15.15 -1.35 8.83
CA LYS A 46 15.64 -0.66 10.04
C LYS A 46 17.15 -0.89 10.23
N LYS A 47 17.61 -2.14 10.09
CA LYS A 47 19.05 -2.48 10.13
C LYS A 47 19.85 -1.77 9.03
N LYS A 48 19.28 -1.64 7.83
CA LYS A 48 19.89 -0.96 6.68
C LYS A 48 19.70 0.57 6.69
N LYS A 49 19.04 1.14 7.71
CA LYS A 49 18.66 2.57 7.76
C LYS A 49 17.86 3.04 6.54
N ASN A 50 17.06 2.15 5.96
CA ASN A 50 16.22 2.40 4.79
C ASN A 50 14.76 2.74 5.14
N VAL A 51 14.51 3.12 6.39
CA VAL A 51 13.20 3.60 6.86
C VAL A 51 13.14 5.11 6.69
N LYS A 52 12.03 5.62 6.14
CA LYS A 52 11.84 7.05 5.85
C LYS A 52 10.54 7.53 6.46
N LYS A 53 10.48 8.80 6.88
CA LYS A 53 9.24 9.41 7.36
C LYS A 53 8.40 10.07 6.28
N LEU A 54 9.00 10.39 5.14
CA LEU A 54 8.36 11.00 3.97
C LEU A 54 7.51 12.25 4.28
N GLY A 55 7.88 13.01 5.32
CA GLY A 55 7.14 14.21 5.75
C GLY A 55 5.93 13.92 6.65
N THR A 56 5.84 12.72 7.22
CA THR A 56 4.78 12.30 8.15
C THR A 56 5.35 11.93 9.53
N SER A 57 4.48 11.64 10.50
CA SER A 57 4.87 11.08 11.80
C SER A 57 5.22 9.59 11.77
N TYR A 58 4.88 8.89 10.68
CA TYR A 58 4.99 7.44 10.57
C TYR A 58 6.21 6.99 9.77
N GLU A 59 6.60 5.74 9.97
CA GLU A 59 7.72 5.12 9.27
C GLU A 59 7.26 4.40 8.01
N PHE A 60 7.97 4.63 6.91
CA PHE A 60 7.74 4.03 5.60
C PHE A 60 8.97 3.23 5.16
N VAL A 61 8.73 2.03 4.68
CA VAL A 61 9.72 1.17 4.04
C VAL A 61 9.46 1.17 2.54
N LEU A 62 10.45 1.59 1.76
CA LEU A 62 10.40 1.50 0.30
C LEU A 62 10.84 0.09 -0.11
N CYS A 63 9.97 -0.66 -0.79
CA CYS A 63 10.24 -2.03 -1.25
C CYS A 63 9.66 -2.26 -2.66
N ASP A 64 10.12 -3.31 -3.34
CA ASP A 64 9.47 -3.75 -4.59
C ASP A 64 8.19 -4.53 -4.24
N SER A 65 7.11 -4.39 -5.01
CA SER A 65 5.91 -5.19 -4.77
C SER A 65 6.13 -6.71 -4.93
N SER A 66 7.17 -7.11 -5.66
CA SER A 66 7.65 -8.49 -5.77
C SER A 66 8.30 -9.05 -4.49
N ASP A 67 8.72 -8.16 -3.57
CA ASP A 67 9.15 -8.59 -2.23
C ASP A 67 7.97 -9.15 -1.43
N PHE A 68 6.74 -9.00 -1.94
CA PHE A 68 5.52 -9.58 -1.40
C PHE A 68 4.89 -10.61 -2.33
N TYR A 69 3.68 -11.07 -2.01
CA TYR A 69 2.85 -11.75 -2.99
C TYR A 69 2.36 -10.70 -3.98
N GLN A 70 3.07 -10.55 -5.10
CA GLN A 70 2.79 -9.58 -6.17
C GLN A 70 1.31 -9.52 -6.54
N THR A 71 0.66 -10.69 -6.53
CA THR A 71 -0.76 -10.85 -6.76
C THR A 71 -1.62 -10.07 -5.76
N LEU A 72 -1.31 -10.09 -4.45
CA LEU A 72 -2.06 -9.33 -3.45
C LEU A 72 -1.96 -7.83 -3.65
N VAL A 73 -0.78 -7.38 -4.09
CA VAL A 73 -0.57 -5.97 -4.42
C VAL A 73 -1.37 -5.59 -5.68
N ASN A 74 -1.47 -6.51 -6.65
CA ASN A 74 -2.22 -6.28 -7.89
C ASN A 74 -3.74 -6.39 -7.73
N LEU A 75 -4.25 -7.09 -6.70
CA LEU A 75 -5.68 -7.28 -6.44
C LEU A 75 -6.38 -6.10 -5.75
N GLY A 76 -5.69 -4.99 -5.52
CA GLY A 76 -6.33 -3.78 -5.00
C GLY A 76 -6.38 -3.67 -3.47
N HIS A 77 -5.72 -4.56 -2.72
CA HIS A 77 -5.53 -4.33 -1.27
C HIS A 77 -4.32 -3.44 -0.94
N GLY A 78 -3.68 -2.85 -1.95
CA GLY A 78 -2.55 -1.96 -1.79
C GLY A 78 -2.08 -1.40 -3.12
N ASN A 79 -2.87 -0.50 -3.72
CA ASN A 79 -2.59 0.05 -5.05
C ASN A 79 -1.24 0.80 -5.10
N THR A 80 -0.79 1.34 -3.97
CA THR A 80 0.49 2.04 -3.83
C THR A 80 1.26 1.69 -2.55
N SER A 81 0.57 1.16 -1.54
CA SER A 81 1.08 0.97 -0.19
C SER A 81 0.33 -0.15 0.54
N LEU A 82 0.96 -0.74 1.56
CA LEU A 82 0.30 -1.59 2.55
C LEU A 82 0.51 -1.00 3.94
N ILE A 83 -0.59 -0.83 4.68
CA ILE A 83 -0.59 -0.45 6.08
C ILE A 83 -0.36 -1.70 6.92
N ILE A 84 0.59 -1.63 7.87
CA ILE A 84 0.90 -2.75 8.73
C ILE A 84 0.73 -2.32 10.17
N LEU A 85 -0.44 -2.67 10.68
CA LEU A 85 -0.74 -2.62 12.09
C LEU A 85 0.01 -3.78 12.71
N ASP A 86 1.07 -3.49 13.45
CA ASP A 86 1.62 -4.51 14.32
C ASP A 86 0.57 -4.76 15.40
N ASP A 87 -0.27 -5.77 15.21
CA ASP A 87 -1.14 -6.31 16.26
C ASP A 87 -0.31 -6.83 17.47
N PHE A 88 1.02 -6.70 17.48
CA PHE A 88 1.94 -7.22 18.51
C PHE A 88 3.10 -6.27 18.90
N GLY A 89 3.04 -4.97 18.57
CA GLY A 89 4.11 -4.01 18.93
C GLY A 89 3.66 -2.54 18.87
N PRO A 90 4.45 -1.60 19.46
CA PRO A 90 4.04 -0.19 19.58
C PRO A 90 4.23 0.65 18.30
N ASP A 91 4.95 0.14 17.30
CA ASP A 91 5.39 0.91 16.13
C ASP A 91 4.54 0.59 14.89
N VAL A 92 3.83 1.60 14.37
CA VAL A 92 3.12 1.51 13.09
C VAL A 92 4.07 1.84 11.96
N PHE A 93 4.11 0.98 10.93
CA PHE A 93 4.88 1.25 9.72
C PHE A 93 4.09 0.90 8.46
N PHE A 94 4.52 1.51 7.36
CA PHE A 94 3.89 1.41 6.06
C PHE A 94 4.89 0.86 5.05
N LEU A 95 4.43 -0.02 4.17
CA LEU A 95 5.20 -0.41 3.00
C LEU A 95 4.74 0.45 1.84
N LEU A 96 5.67 1.08 1.12
CA LEU A 96 5.37 1.84 -0.09
C LEU A 96 6.13 1.23 -1.28
N PHE A 97 5.38 0.88 -2.33
CA PHE A 97 5.90 0.09 -3.44
C PHE A 97 6.58 0.99 -4.47
N LYS A 98 7.91 0.91 -4.55
CA LYS A 98 8.73 1.82 -5.37
C LYS A 98 8.55 1.60 -6.88
N ASP A 99 8.07 0.43 -7.26
CA ASP A 99 7.76 0.01 -8.63
C ASP A 99 6.34 0.41 -9.07
N LYS A 100 5.45 0.75 -8.12
CA LYS A 100 4.10 1.26 -8.40
C LYS A 100 4.03 2.78 -8.40
N VAL A 101 4.89 3.44 -7.64
CA VAL A 101 4.85 4.88 -7.45
C VAL A 101 6.16 5.54 -7.89
N PRO A 102 6.13 6.55 -8.78
CA PRO A 102 7.29 7.38 -9.05
C PRO A 102 7.81 8.09 -7.78
N LYS A 103 9.13 8.14 -7.60
CA LYS A 103 9.78 8.72 -6.40
C LYS A 103 9.29 10.13 -6.03
N LYS A 104 8.96 10.96 -7.02
CA LYS A 104 8.45 12.33 -6.80
C LYS A 104 7.10 12.36 -6.08
N PHE A 105 6.34 11.27 -6.11
CA PHE A 105 5.01 11.15 -5.49
C PHE A 105 5.03 10.42 -4.13
N TYR A 106 6.17 9.90 -3.66
CA TYR A 106 6.24 9.23 -2.35
C TYR A 106 5.70 10.07 -1.18
N PRO A 107 6.03 11.36 -1.06
CA PRO A 107 5.48 12.16 0.05
C PRO A 107 3.97 12.39 -0.06
N ILE A 108 3.41 12.31 -1.28
CA ILE A 108 1.99 12.51 -1.54
C ILE A 108 1.21 11.26 -1.09
N VAL A 109 1.63 10.08 -1.56
CA VAL A 109 1.05 8.80 -1.15
C VAL A 109 1.23 8.57 0.35
N ALA A 110 2.42 8.84 0.90
CA ALA A 110 2.64 8.72 2.34
C ALA A 110 1.70 9.62 3.16
N LYS A 111 1.34 10.79 2.63
CA LYS A 111 0.38 11.70 3.28
C LYS A 111 -1.03 11.10 3.31
N HIS A 112 -1.47 10.47 2.22
CA HIS A 112 -2.75 9.75 2.16
C HIS A 112 -2.82 8.70 3.27
N GLU A 113 -1.89 7.74 3.24
CA GLU A 113 -1.84 6.60 4.17
C GLU A 113 -1.78 7.04 5.64
N ALA A 114 -0.95 8.04 5.93
CA ALA A 114 -0.82 8.58 7.29
C ALA A 114 -2.11 9.26 7.76
N THR A 115 -2.80 10.00 6.89
CA THR A 115 -4.06 10.68 7.23
C THR A 115 -5.19 9.67 7.39
N GLU A 116 -5.35 8.74 6.45
CA GLU A 116 -6.40 7.70 6.51
C GLU A 116 -6.27 6.89 7.80
N TYR A 117 -5.06 6.39 8.08
CA TYR A 117 -4.79 5.64 9.30
C TYR A 117 -5.11 6.46 10.56
N GLN A 118 -4.66 7.71 10.62
CA GLN A 118 -4.90 8.58 11.78
C GLN A 118 -6.39 8.84 12.01
N GLU A 119 -7.19 8.94 10.96
CA GLU A 119 -8.63 9.19 11.05
C GLU A 119 -9.42 7.93 11.44
N VAL A 120 -9.08 6.78 10.88
CA VAL A 120 -9.65 5.49 11.31
C VAL A 120 -9.34 5.24 12.79
N GLN A 121 -8.13 5.55 13.25
CA GLN A 121 -7.77 5.43 14.68
C GLN A 121 -8.57 6.36 15.60
N LYS A 122 -9.15 7.45 15.08
CA LYS A 122 -10.07 8.32 15.82
C LYS A 122 -11.52 7.82 15.80
N GLY A 123 -11.78 6.69 15.16
CA GLY A 123 -13.11 6.10 15.04
C GLY A 123 -13.95 6.65 13.88
N LEU A 124 -13.34 7.32 12.90
CA LEU A 124 -14.05 7.67 11.66
C LEU A 124 -14.30 6.42 10.84
N GLU A 125 -15.43 6.40 10.12
CA GLU A 125 -15.71 5.37 9.13
C GLU A 125 -14.66 5.38 8.02
N GLN A 126 -14.33 4.20 7.51
CA GLN A 126 -13.23 4.03 6.56
C GLN A 126 -13.43 4.84 5.27
N SER A 127 -14.66 4.92 4.73
CA SER A 127 -14.97 5.74 3.55
C SER A 127 -14.72 7.23 3.80
N ILE A 128 -15.12 7.75 4.96
CA ILE A 128 -14.91 9.16 5.32
C ILE A 128 -13.40 9.43 5.51
N ALA A 129 -12.70 8.54 6.20
CA ALA A 129 -11.25 8.64 6.39
C ALA A 129 -10.50 8.60 5.05
N HIS A 130 -10.95 7.74 4.12
CA HIS A 130 -10.41 7.63 2.77
C HIS A 130 -10.59 8.94 1.99
N SER A 131 -11.80 9.50 1.96
CA SER A 131 -12.09 10.76 1.27
C SER A 131 -11.26 11.93 1.82
N ASN A 132 -11.12 12.03 3.13
CA ASN A 132 -10.27 13.04 3.77
C ASN A 132 -8.79 12.86 3.44
N ALA A 133 -8.31 11.61 3.41
CA ALA A 133 -6.95 11.27 3.00
C ALA A 133 -6.70 11.62 1.53
N THR A 134 -7.66 11.36 0.65
CA THR A 134 -7.64 11.74 -0.77
C THR A 134 -7.54 13.26 -0.91
N ILE A 135 -8.33 14.03 -0.16
CA ILE A 135 -8.22 15.51 -0.15
C ILE A 135 -6.84 15.95 0.35
N ALA A 136 -6.31 15.30 1.39
CA ALA A 136 -5.02 15.63 1.98
C ALA A 136 -3.85 15.35 1.02
N GLU A 137 -3.87 14.26 0.25
CA GLU A 137 -2.84 14.00 -0.76
C GLU A 137 -2.92 15.00 -1.93
N ILE A 138 -4.10 15.41 -2.38
CA ILE A 138 -4.23 16.42 -3.45
C ILE A 138 -3.69 17.76 -2.99
N LYS A 139 -3.98 18.18 -1.75
CA LYS A 139 -3.36 19.37 -1.14
C LYS A 139 -1.84 19.23 -1.07
N LYS A 140 -1.33 18.05 -0.73
CA LYS A 140 0.12 17.79 -0.70
C LYS A 140 0.75 17.88 -2.09
N ALA A 141 0.07 17.38 -3.11
CA ALA A 141 0.50 17.50 -4.49
C ALA A 141 0.55 18.98 -4.94
N GLU A 142 -0.40 19.79 -4.48
CA GLU A 142 -0.43 21.24 -4.73
C GLU A 142 0.73 21.97 -4.04
N GLU A 143 0.99 21.71 -2.76
CA GLU A 143 2.14 22.26 -2.01
C GLU A 143 3.48 21.98 -2.70
N LEU A 144 3.61 20.82 -3.35
CA LEU A 144 4.82 20.40 -4.03
C LEU A 144 4.91 20.89 -5.49
N GLY A 145 3.89 21.58 -6.00
CA GLY A 145 3.81 21.98 -7.40
C GLY A 145 3.65 20.81 -8.38
N LEU A 146 3.17 19.66 -7.90
CA LEU A 146 3.06 18.40 -8.64
C LEU A 146 1.60 17.98 -8.93
N LYS A 147 0.61 18.81 -8.56
CA LYS A 147 -0.82 18.47 -8.66
C LYS A 147 -1.22 17.92 -10.02
N GLN A 148 -0.89 18.61 -11.11
CA GLN A 148 -1.29 18.19 -12.46
C GLN A 148 -0.62 16.89 -12.90
N ASP A 149 0.67 16.73 -12.59
CA ASP A 149 1.41 15.48 -12.85
C ASP A 149 0.85 14.31 -12.04
N TYR A 150 0.45 14.57 -10.79
CA TYR A 150 -0.09 13.56 -9.90
C TYR A 150 -1.48 13.12 -10.34
N LEU A 151 -2.37 14.06 -10.69
CA LEU A 151 -3.71 13.74 -11.20
C LEU A 151 -3.64 12.89 -12.48
N LYS A 152 -2.75 13.23 -13.42
CA LYS A 152 -2.51 12.40 -14.62
C LYS A 152 -2.01 11.00 -14.28
N PHE A 153 -1.10 10.90 -13.32
CA PHE A 153 -0.64 9.61 -12.83
C PHE A 153 -1.78 8.78 -12.24
N LEU A 154 -2.65 9.40 -11.43
CA LEU A 154 -3.81 8.72 -10.85
C LEU A 154 -4.82 8.28 -11.92
N GLU A 155 -5.15 9.15 -12.88
CA GLU A 155 -6.06 8.80 -13.99
C GLU A 155 -5.56 7.60 -14.80
N GLN A 156 -4.25 7.52 -15.06
CA GLN A 156 -3.65 6.45 -15.87
C GLN A 156 -3.50 5.12 -15.13
N ASN A 157 -3.27 5.16 -13.81
CA ASN A 157 -2.89 3.97 -13.04
C ASN A 157 -3.99 3.52 -12.06
N TYR A 158 -4.91 4.41 -11.71
CA TYR A 158 -5.96 4.22 -10.70
C TYR A 158 -7.26 4.97 -11.10
N PRO A 159 -7.88 4.64 -12.25
CA PRO A 159 -9.00 5.40 -12.81
C PRO A 159 -10.23 5.51 -11.89
N GLY A 160 -10.46 4.55 -10.99
CA GLY A 160 -11.57 4.57 -10.03
C GLY A 160 -11.29 5.29 -8.71
N LYS A 161 -10.10 5.88 -8.51
CA LYS A 161 -9.68 6.44 -7.21
C LYS A 161 -10.59 7.57 -6.67
N PHE A 162 -11.34 8.23 -7.54
CA PHE A 162 -12.16 9.38 -7.16
C PHE A 162 -13.67 9.10 -7.20
N GLU A 163 -14.10 7.87 -7.51
CA GLU A 163 -15.52 7.52 -7.56
C GLU A 163 -16.19 7.74 -6.20
N GLU A 164 -15.46 7.55 -5.09
CA GLU A 164 -15.94 7.76 -3.71
C GLU A 164 -16.01 9.24 -3.28
N LEU A 165 -15.51 10.18 -4.08
CA LEU A 165 -15.58 11.62 -3.77
C LEU A 165 -16.87 12.29 -4.31
N GLU A 166 -17.63 11.58 -5.14
CA GLU A 166 -18.81 12.12 -5.84
C GLU A 166 -20.13 11.82 -5.13
N GLU A 167 -20.11 11.05 -4.03
CA GLU A 167 -21.26 10.78 -3.13
C GLU A 167 -21.28 11.71 -1.89
#